data_AF-A0A954JT92-F1
#
_entry.id   AF-A0A954JT92-F1
#
_cell.length_a   1.000
_cell.length_b   1.000
_cell.length_c   1.000
_cell.angle_alpha   90.00
_cell.angle_beta   90.00
_cell.angle_gamma   90.00
#
_symmetry.space_group_name_H-M   'P 1'
#
loop_
_entity.id
_entity.type
_entity.pdbx_description
1 polymer ?
#
loop_
_entity_poly.entity_id
_entity_poly.type
_entity_poly.pdbx_seq_one_letter_code
_entity_poly.pdbx_strand_id
1 'polypeptide(L)'
;HAAVHQLLTKPYSDVELTVDLKFAGSPSTNLTFNQHKFKGSHAGHLCRVVVSPAKVTLRDGKTGVFNNEIFKKRQAKEKLTPEEQAILKKSEAVFPVKLEKDKWYTVTVRIKGDLMQAFIDGKLIGSLQSPGIAHATKDKIGLVTPKESIHYDNVIVKVP
;
A
#
# COMPACT_ATOMS: atom_id res chain seq x y z
N HIS A 1 -15.53 -2.70 11.32
CA HIS A 1 -14.75 -3.27 10.19
C HIS A 1 -14.23 -2.13 9.35
N ALA A 2 -13.07 -2.28 8.70
CA ALA A 2 -12.54 -1.25 7.80
C ALA A 2 -13.47 -1.11 6.59
N ALA A 3 -13.72 0.13 6.15
CA ALA A 3 -14.39 0.40 4.89
C ALA A 3 -13.36 0.36 3.75
N VAL A 4 -13.71 -0.28 2.63
CA VAL A 4 -12.82 -0.41 1.47
C VAL A 4 -13.58 -0.01 0.21
N HIS A 5 -13.17 1.09 -0.41
CA HIS A 5 -13.62 1.46 -1.75
C HIS A 5 -12.68 0.82 -2.76
N GLN A 6 -13.24 0.10 -3.74
CA GLN A 6 -12.47 -0.72 -4.68
C GLN A 6 -12.70 -0.23 -6.10
N LEU A 7 -11.59 -0.04 -6.82
CA LEU A 7 -11.58 0.22 -8.24
C LEU A 7 -11.13 -1.07 -8.92
N LEU A 8 -12.00 -1.62 -9.76
CA LEU A 8 -11.63 -2.71 -10.67
C LEU A 8 -11.02 -2.07 -11.91
N THR A 9 -9.79 -2.44 -12.22
CA THR A 9 -9.03 -1.87 -13.34
C THR A 9 -8.77 -2.94 -14.38
N LYS A 10 -8.33 -2.52 -15.58
CA LYS A 10 -7.57 -3.41 -16.44
C LYS A 10 -6.32 -3.89 -15.67
N PRO A 11 -5.82 -5.11 -15.94
CA PRO A 11 -4.62 -5.60 -15.28
C PRO A 11 -3.41 -4.77 -15.72
N TYR A 12 -2.72 -4.16 -14.76
CA TYR A 12 -1.52 -3.37 -15.01
C TYR A 12 -0.30 -3.98 -14.29
N SER A 13 0.85 -4.04 -14.95
CA SER A 13 2.14 -4.26 -14.25
C SER A 13 2.58 -2.96 -13.56
N ASP A 14 2.58 -1.87 -14.32
CA ASP A 14 2.97 -0.52 -13.91
C ASP A 14 1.73 0.35 -13.79
N VAL A 15 1.62 1.10 -12.70
CA VAL A 15 0.42 1.88 -12.40
C VAL A 15 0.76 3.10 -11.55
N GLU A 16 0.10 4.21 -11.85
CA GLU A 16 0.11 5.41 -11.03
C GLU A 16 -1.32 5.71 -10.54
N LEU A 17 -1.48 5.81 -9.23
CA LEU A 17 -2.68 6.30 -8.56
C LEU A 17 -2.39 7.69 -8.03
N THR A 18 -3.24 8.66 -8.35
CA THR A 18 -3.30 9.96 -7.65
C THR A 18 -4.67 10.08 -6.99
N VAL A 19 -4.69 10.57 -5.75
CA VAL A 19 -5.92 10.78 -4.99
C VAL A 19 -5.71 11.92 -4.01
N ASP A 20 -6.70 12.80 -3.89
CA ASP A 20 -6.74 13.77 -2.81
C ASP A 20 -7.32 13.11 -1.57
N LEU A 21 -6.64 13.26 -0.43
CA LEU A 21 -7.08 12.71 0.84
C LEU A 21 -7.15 13.76 1.93
N LYS A 22 -8.12 13.59 2.84
CA LYS A 22 -8.24 14.38 4.06
C LYS A 22 -8.51 13.49 5.26
N PHE A 23 -7.68 13.61 6.29
CA PHE A 23 -7.86 12.91 7.56
C PHE A 23 -8.94 13.58 8.41
N ALA A 24 -10.17 13.05 8.36
CA ALA A 24 -11.35 13.57 9.07
C ALA A 24 -11.70 12.77 10.35
N GLY A 25 -10.72 12.05 10.91
CA GLY A 25 -10.87 11.22 12.11
C GLY A 25 -9.96 9.99 12.09
N SER A 26 -9.86 9.33 10.94
CA SER A 26 -9.03 8.12 10.84
C SER A 26 -7.55 8.41 11.09
N PRO A 27 -6.82 7.54 11.83
CA PRO A 27 -5.40 7.71 12.08
C PRO A 27 -4.52 7.44 10.86
N SER A 28 -5.07 6.78 9.83
CA SER A 28 -4.34 6.43 8.60
C SER A 28 -5.31 6.04 7.49
N THR A 29 -4.81 6.00 6.25
CA THR A 29 -5.45 5.30 5.12
C THR A 29 -4.47 4.31 4.50
N ASN A 30 -4.97 3.29 3.80
CA ASN A 30 -4.14 2.44 2.95
C ASN A 30 -4.58 2.59 1.49
N LEU A 31 -3.61 2.84 0.62
CA LEU A 31 -3.73 2.74 -0.83
C LEU A 31 -3.14 1.39 -1.24
N THR A 32 -4.00 0.46 -1.64
CA THR A 32 -3.60 -0.93 -1.92
C THR A 32 -3.65 -1.25 -3.39
N PHE A 33 -2.70 -2.06 -3.86
CA PHE A 33 -2.63 -2.56 -5.22
C PHE A 33 -2.57 -4.09 -5.12
N ASN A 34 -3.62 -4.75 -5.60
CA ASN A 34 -3.84 -6.17 -5.39
C ASN A 34 -4.20 -6.85 -6.71
N GLN A 35 -4.22 -8.19 -6.69
CA GLN A 35 -4.82 -8.99 -7.75
C GLN A 35 -5.88 -9.91 -7.17
N HIS A 36 -7.12 -9.76 -7.62
CA HIS A 36 -8.27 -10.42 -6.98
C HIS A 36 -8.17 -11.96 -6.95
N LYS A 37 -7.63 -12.57 -8.01
CA LYS A 37 -7.56 -14.03 -8.17
C LYS A 37 -6.20 -14.64 -7.80
N PHE A 38 -5.24 -13.83 -7.37
CA PHE A 38 -3.90 -14.32 -7.04
C PHE A 38 -3.88 -15.04 -5.70
N LYS A 39 -3.40 -16.29 -5.69
CA LYS A 39 -3.34 -17.15 -4.48
C LYS A 39 -1.95 -17.22 -3.83
N GLY A 40 -0.92 -16.64 -4.46
CA GLY A 40 0.45 -16.66 -3.94
C GLY A 40 0.70 -15.68 -2.79
N SER A 41 -0.32 -14.94 -2.37
CA SER A 41 -0.32 -14.11 -1.17
C SER A 41 -1.73 -14.08 -0.55
N HIS A 42 -1.80 -13.72 0.72
CA HIS A 42 -3.07 -13.71 1.46
C HIS A 42 -4.08 -12.77 0.79
N ALA A 43 -5.22 -13.32 0.37
CA ALA A 43 -6.31 -12.62 -0.30
C ALA A 43 -5.88 -11.80 -1.54
N GLY A 44 -4.79 -12.20 -2.20
CA GLY A 44 -4.27 -11.50 -3.38
C GLY A 44 -3.62 -10.15 -3.07
N HIS A 45 -3.22 -9.90 -1.82
CA HIS A 45 -2.53 -8.67 -1.45
C HIS A 45 -1.11 -8.60 -2.01
N LEU A 46 -0.80 -7.53 -2.76
CA LEU A 46 0.52 -7.42 -3.41
C LEU A 46 1.39 -6.33 -2.78
N CYS A 47 0.93 -5.08 -2.80
CA CYS A 47 1.66 -3.97 -2.18
C CYS A 47 0.70 -2.88 -1.73
N ARG A 48 1.18 -2.00 -0.84
CA ARG A 48 0.39 -0.87 -0.36
C ARG A 48 1.26 0.29 0.11
N VAL A 49 0.66 1.47 0.10
CA VAL A 49 1.14 2.65 0.82
C VAL A 49 0.18 2.94 1.96
N VAL A 50 0.71 3.02 3.18
CA VAL A 50 -0.02 3.46 4.36
C VAL A 50 0.33 4.91 4.60
N VAL A 51 -0.65 5.80 4.54
CA VAL A 51 -0.46 7.23 4.79
C VAL A 51 -1.07 7.56 6.14
N SER A 52 -0.29 8.18 7.02
CA SER A 52 -0.75 8.70 8.30
C SER A 52 -0.18 10.11 8.50
N PRO A 53 -0.74 10.90 9.44
CA PRO A 53 -0.20 12.22 9.77
C PRO A 53 1.29 12.26 10.14
N ALA A 54 1.83 11.17 10.71
CA ALA A 54 3.21 11.13 11.21
C ALA A 54 4.20 10.39 10.28
N LYS A 55 3.70 9.56 9.36
CA LYS A 55 4.54 8.72 8.51
C LYS A 55 3.81 8.17 7.29
N VAL A 56 4.60 7.89 6.26
CA VAL A 56 4.23 7.10 5.09
C VAL A 56 4.98 5.78 5.14
N THR A 57 4.28 4.65 5.01
CA THR A 57 4.89 3.31 4.95
C THR A 57 4.62 2.67 3.61
N LEU A 58 5.67 2.30 2.89
CA LEU A 58 5.61 1.51 1.66
C LEU A 58 5.81 0.04 2.04
N ARG A 59 4.97 -0.86 1.52
CA ARG A 59 5.06 -2.31 1.79
C ARG A 59 4.95 -3.15 0.54
N ASP A 60 5.87 -4.08 0.40
CA ASP A 60 5.69 -5.31 -0.34
C ASP A 60 4.93 -6.31 0.54
N GLY A 61 3.67 -6.51 0.20
CA GLY A 61 2.81 -7.49 0.84
C GLY A 61 3.07 -8.91 0.36
N LYS A 62 3.28 -9.10 -0.94
CA LYS A 62 3.35 -10.40 -1.60
C LYS A 62 4.51 -11.24 -1.07
N THR A 63 5.72 -10.68 -1.04
CA THR A 63 6.90 -11.40 -0.51
C THR A 63 7.13 -11.12 0.97
N GLY A 64 6.51 -10.05 1.50
CA GLY A 64 6.57 -9.70 2.91
C GLY A 64 5.41 -10.27 3.73
N VAL A 65 4.69 -9.38 4.42
CA VAL A 65 3.73 -9.74 5.48
C VAL A 65 2.52 -10.58 5.03
N PHE A 66 2.19 -10.61 3.73
CA PHE A 66 1.10 -11.42 3.17
C PHE A 66 1.61 -12.63 2.39
N ASN A 67 2.92 -12.93 2.42
CA ASN A 67 3.38 -14.25 2.03
C ASN A 67 2.63 -15.29 2.89
N ASN A 68 2.06 -16.33 2.26
CA ASN A 68 1.12 -17.24 2.93
C ASN A 68 1.71 -17.93 4.17
N GLU A 69 2.98 -18.33 4.12
CA GLU A 69 3.65 -19.01 5.23
C GLU A 69 3.92 -18.04 6.38
N ILE A 70 4.52 -16.88 6.07
CA ILE A 70 4.76 -15.81 7.06
C ILE A 70 3.45 -15.36 7.70
N PHE A 71 2.40 -15.17 6.89
CA PHE A 71 1.09 -14.75 7.36
C PHE A 71 0.46 -15.80 8.29
N LYS A 72 0.52 -17.09 7.93
CA LYS A 72 0.02 -18.19 8.78
C LYS A 72 0.77 -18.25 10.12
N LYS A 73 2.10 -18.21 10.11
CA LYS A 73 2.93 -18.20 11.32
C LYS A 73 2.57 -17.03 12.24
N ARG A 74 2.43 -15.82 11.68
CA ARG A 74 2.04 -14.63 12.45
C ARG A 74 0.64 -14.74 13.05
N GLN A 75 -0.33 -15.30 12.33
CA GLN A 75 -1.67 -15.54 12.88
C GLN A 75 -1.65 -16.56 14.02
N ALA A 76 -0.84 -17.61 13.88
CA ALA A 76 -0.63 -18.62 14.92
C ALA A 76 0.27 -18.12 16.08
N LYS A 77 0.78 -16.88 16.01
CA LYS A 77 1.74 -16.28 16.96
C LYS A 77 3.03 -17.09 17.09
N GLU A 78 3.41 -17.80 16.04
CA GLU A 78 4.67 -18.55 15.96
C GLU A 78 5.86 -17.60 15.78
N LYS A 79 7.04 -18.03 16.25
CA LYS A 79 8.27 -17.29 16.09
C LYS A 79 8.77 -17.40 14.65
N LEU A 80 9.00 -16.26 14.01
CA LEU A 80 9.60 -16.19 12.68
C LEU A 80 11.11 -16.49 12.74
N THR A 81 11.63 -17.15 11.71
CA THR A 81 13.07 -17.38 11.58
C THR A 81 13.83 -16.06 11.36
N PRO A 82 15.15 -16.02 11.59
CA PRO A 82 15.96 -14.85 11.25
C PRO A 82 15.84 -14.44 9.78
N GLU A 83 15.76 -15.40 8.83
CA GLU A 83 15.58 -15.06 7.41
C GLU A 83 14.23 -14.41 7.14
N GLU A 84 13.14 -14.95 7.71
CA GLU A 84 11.79 -14.39 7.57
C GLU A 84 11.73 -12.96 8.13
N GLN A 85 12.35 -12.72 9.28
CA GLN A 85 12.44 -11.38 9.86
C GLN A 85 13.24 -10.43 8.97
N ALA A 86 14.32 -10.91 8.34
CA ALA A 86 15.12 -10.11 7.40
C ALA A 86 14.33 -9.77 6.13
N ILE A 87 13.54 -10.71 5.60
CA ILE A 87 12.62 -10.48 4.47
C ILE A 87 11.61 -9.39 4.86
N LEU A 88 10.99 -9.51 6.04
CA LEU A 88 10.01 -8.52 6.51
C LEU A 88 10.60 -7.11 6.60
N LYS A 89 11.82 -6.98 7.14
CA LYS A 89 12.53 -5.69 7.22
C LYS A 89 12.84 -5.09 5.85
N LYS A 90 13.20 -5.92 4.87
CA LYS A 90 13.50 -5.47 3.49
C LYS A 90 12.24 -5.19 2.66
N SER A 91 11.10 -5.77 3.04
CA SER A 91 9.81 -5.61 2.36
C SER A 91 9.03 -4.37 2.80
N GLU A 92 9.59 -3.54 3.68
CA GLU A 92 8.94 -2.34 4.20
C GLU A 92 9.93 -1.18 4.28
N ALA A 93 9.46 0.01 3.92
CA ALA A 93 10.18 1.26 4.15
C ALA A 93 9.24 2.28 4.81
N VAL A 94 9.74 3.00 5.82
CA VAL A 94 8.97 3.96 6.61
C VAL A 94 9.63 5.33 6.51
N PHE A 95 8.83 6.34 6.18
CA PHE A 95 9.28 7.71 5.97
C PHE A 95 8.49 8.64 6.90
N PRO A 96 9.14 9.40 7.78
CA PRO A 96 8.45 10.35 8.64
C PRO A 96 7.90 11.52 7.82
N VAL A 97 6.70 11.97 8.15
CA VAL A 97 6.07 13.16 7.59
C VAL A 97 5.36 13.93 8.72
N LYS A 98 4.96 15.16 8.45
CA LYS A 98 4.12 15.96 9.35
C LYS A 98 2.94 16.49 8.56
N LEU A 99 1.84 15.75 8.57
CA LEU A 99 0.58 16.17 7.97
C LEU A 99 -0.40 16.54 9.09
N GLU A 100 -1.21 17.54 8.82
CA GLU A 100 -2.29 18.00 9.67
C GLU A 100 -3.58 17.23 9.38
N LYS A 101 -4.45 17.10 10.40
CA LYS A 101 -5.82 16.63 10.21
C LYS A 101 -6.65 17.71 9.52
N ASP A 102 -7.76 17.31 8.91
CA ASP A 102 -8.72 18.21 8.25
C ASP A 102 -8.15 19.10 7.12
N LYS A 103 -6.95 18.76 6.64
CA LYS A 103 -6.29 19.37 5.48
C LYS A 103 -6.25 18.38 4.31
N TRP A 104 -6.48 18.88 3.12
CA TRP A 104 -6.36 18.10 1.88
C TRP A 104 -4.90 17.97 1.47
N TYR A 105 -4.54 16.77 1.00
CA TYR A 105 -3.24 16.45 0.42
C TYR A 105 -3.44 15.66 -0.86
N THR A 106 -2.67 15.97 -1.90
CA THR A 106 -2.62 15.15 -3.10
C THR A 106 -1.58 14.06 -2.91
N VAL A 107 -1.99 12.79 -2.90
CA VAL A 107 -1.08 11.65 -2.78
C VAL A 107 -1.00 10.91 -4.10
N THR A 108 0.22 10.79 -4.61
CA THR A 108 0.52 9.97 -5.79
C THR A 108 1.33 8.76 -5.37
N VAL A 109 0.91 7.57 -5.78
CA VAL A 109 1.69 6.35 -5.71
C VAL A 109 2.00 5.90 -7.12
N ARG A 110 3.29 5.80 -7.44
CA ARG A 110 3.78 5.34 -8.74
C ARG A 110 4.48 4.00 -8.57
N ILE A 111 4.09 3.02 -9.38
CA ILE A 111 4.74 1.71 -9.47
C ILE A 111 5.25 1.53 -10.90
N LYS A 112 6.55 1.29 -11.03
CA LYS A 112 7.21 0.97 -12.30
C LYS A 112 8.18 -0.19 -12.09
N GLY A 113 7.92 -1.34 -12.71
CA GLY A 113 8.64 -2.57 -12.45
C GLY A 113 8.55 -2.96 -10.97
N ASP A 114 9.70 -3.08 -10.31
CA ASP A 114 9.82 -3.45 -8.90
C ASP A 114 9.93 -2.24 -7.94
N LEU A 115 9.88 -1.02 -8.48
CA LEU A 115 10.00 0.23 -7.72
C LEU A 115 8.61 0.83 -7.45
N MET A 116 8.31 1.05 -6.17
CA MET A 116 7.16 1.83 -5.72
C MET A 116 7.63 3.15 -5.09
N GLN A 117 7.01 4.25 -5.48
CA GLN A 117 7.29 5.60 -4.97
C GLN A 117 6.01 6.23 -4.44
N ALA A 118 6.13 7.01 -3.36
CA ALA A 118 5.03 7.79 -2.81
C ALA A 118 5.39 9.29 -2.81
N PHE A 119 4.44 10.10 -3.25
CA PHE A 119 4.53 11.55 -3.31
C PHE A 119 3.38 12.17 -2.52
N ILE A 120 3.64 13.31 -1.88
CA ILE A 120 2.63 14.16 -1.27
C ILE A 120 2.82 15.56 -1.84
N ASP A 121 1.76 16.14 -2.40
CA ASP A 121 1.73 17.45 -3.05
C ASP A 121 2.88 17.60 -4.08
N GLY A 122 3.08 16.54 -4.87
CA GLY A 122 4.12 16.45 -5.90
C GLY A 122 5.55 16.19 -5.37
N LYS A 123 5.79 16.25 -4.06
CA LYS A 123 7.12 15.99 -3.47
C LYS A 123 7.30 14.50 -3.18
N LEU A 124 8.42 13.92 -3.65
CA LEU A 124 8.81 12.55 -3.33
C LEU A 124 9.05 12.41 -1.81
N ILE A 125 8.31 11.52 -1.17
CA ILE A 125 8.46 11.19 0.26
C ILE A 125 9.40 10.01 0.45
N GLY A 126 9.33 9.02 -0.44
CA GLY A 126 10.13 7.82 -0.32
C GLY A 126 9.87 6.81 -1.42
N SER A 127 10.72 5.78 -1.43
CA SER A 127 10.64 4.68 -2.38
C SER A 127 10.97 3.34 -1.74
N LEU A 128 10.45 2.27 -2.32
CA LEU A 128 10.74 0.90 -1.95
C LEU A 128 10.91 0.09 -3.24
N GLN A 129 12.07 -0.53 -3.39
CA GLN A 129 12.32 -1.52 -4.44
C GLN A 129 12.18 -2.92 -3.84
N SER A 130 11.32 -3.76 -4.40
CA SER A 130 11.05 -5.08 -3.85
C SER A 130 10.43 -6.04 -4.88
N PRO A 131 10.81 -7.33 -4.89
CA PRO A 131 10.42 -8.26 -5.94
C PRO A 131 8.91 -8.55 -6.02
N GLY A 132 8.16 -8.42 -4.92
CA GLY A 132 6.72 -8.59 -4.93
C GLY A 132 5.96 -7.42 -5.56
N ILE A 133 6.57 -6.22 -5.61
CA ILE A 133 6.03 -5.05 -6.31
C ILE A 133 6.02 -5.27 -7.82
N ALA A 134 7.02 -5.99 -8.35
CA ALA A 134 7.18 -6.38 -9.76
C ALA A 134 6.10 -7.33 -10.30
N HIS A 135 5.01 -7.56 -9.56
CA HIS A 135 3.97 -8.47 -9.97
C HIS A 135 3.33 -8.02 -11.30
N ALA A 136 3.18 -8.99 -12.22
CA ALA A 136 2.80 -8.76 -13.60
C ALA A 136 1.44 -8.09 -13.77
N THR A 137 0.50 -8.33 -12.85
CA THR A 137 -0.86 -7.79 -12.97
C THR A 137 -1.41 -7.32 -11.64
N LYS A 138 -1.92 -6.10 -11.61
CA LYS A 138 -2.66 -5.47 -10.52
C LYS A 138 -3.99 -5.03 -11.13
N ASP A 139 -5.08 -5.67 -10.72
CA ASP A 139 -6.43 -5.45 -11.27
C ASP A 139 -7.40 -4.81 -10.25
N LYS A 140 -6.89 -4.55 -9.05
CA LYS A 140 -7.68 -4.10 -7.92
C LYS A 140 -6.93 -3.07 -7.10
N ILE A 141 -7.37 -1.82 -7.20
CA ILE A 141 -6.91 -0.72 -6.34
C ILE A 141 -7.91 -0.50 -5.23
N GLY A 142 -7.43 -0.38 -3.99
CA GLY A 142 -8.28 -0.17 -2.82
C GLY A 142 -7.93 1.08 -2.04
N LEU A 143 -8.92 1.92 -1.75
CA LEU A 143 -8.86 3.03 -0.80
C LEU A 143 -9.46 2.57 0.53
N VAL A 144 -8.62 2.32 1.53
CA VAL A 144 -9.02 1.69 2.78
C VAL A 144 -9.10 2.72 3.89
N THR A 145 -10.27 2.83 4.51
CA THR A 145 -10.51 3.62 5.73
C THR A 145 -10.58 2.66 6.92
N PRO A 146 -9.53 2.54 7.75
CA PRO A 146 -9.49 1.56 8.84
C PRO A 146 -10.51 1.85 9.95
N LYS A 147 -10.72 3.12 10.28
CA LYS A 147 -11.59 3.61 11.35
C LYS A 147 -12.13 5.00 11.00
N GLU A 148 -13.25 5.40 11.62
CA GLU A 148 -13.82 6.75 11.51
C GLU A 148 -13.94 7.20 10.05
N SER A 149 -13.39 8.37 9.70
CA SER A 149 -13.54 8.98 8.39
C SER A 149 -12.20 9.36 7.75
N ILE A 150 -12.10 9.11 6.45
CA ILE A 150 -11.16 9.71 5.50
C ILE A 150 -12.01 10.18 4.32
N HIS A 151 -11.78 11.39 3.84
CA HIS A 151 -12.37 11.84 2.59
C HIS A 151 -11.39 11.58 1.46
N TYR A 152 -11.89 11.07 0.34
CA TYR A 152 -11.14 10.89 -0.89
C TYR A 152 -11.81 11.70 -1.99
N ASP A 153 -11.02 12.37 -2.82
CA ASP A 153 -11.50 13.10 -3.99
C ASP A 153 -10.47 13.00 -5.14
N ASN A 154 -10.85 13.44 -6.35
CA ASN A 154 -9.97 13.53 -7.53
C ASN A 154 -9.14 12.25 -7.79
N VAL A 155 -9.80 11.10 -7.75
CA VAL A 155 -9.15 9.80 -7.93
C VAL A 155 -8.82 9.58 -9.40
N ILE A 156 -7.52 9.47 -9.71
CA ILE A 156 -6.99 9.27 -11.06
C ILE A 156 -6.12 8.03 -11.08
N VAL A 157 -6.38 7.12 -12.03
CA VAL A 157 -5.55 5.94 -12.28
C VAL A 157 -5.06 6.00 -13.72
N LYS A 158 -3.75 5.86 -13.93
CA LYS A 158 -3.13 5.78 -15.26
C LYS A 158 -1.95 4.81 -15.27
N VAL A 159 -1.52 4.44 -16.47
CA VAL A 159 -0.24 3.74 -16.68
C VAL A 159 0.86 4.81 -16.75
N PRO A 160 1.94 4.70 -15.96
CA PRO A 160 3.03 5.68 -15.89
C PRO A 160 4.07 5.55 -17.02
#